data_AF-A0A7S0FPJ6-F1
#
_entry.id   AF-A0A7S0FPJ6-F1
#
_cell.length_a   1.000
_cell.length_b   1.000
_cell.length_c   1.000
_cell.angle_alpha   90.00
_cell.angle_beta   90.00
_cell.angle_gamma   90.00
#
_symmetry.space_group_name_H-M   'P 1'
#
loop_
_entity.id
_entity.type
_entity.pdbx_description
1 polymer ?
#
loop_
_entity_poly.entity_id
_entity_poly.type
_entity_poly.pdbx_seq_one_letter_code
_entity_poly.pdbx_strand_id
1 'polypeptide(L)'
;TASTTTTATTTTTTTTTTTTTTTVAPVWVLAQHGESCDMACAGQGSECLEGFWPASATDFQDIDVATGDACARIFSEPDVKVEGYQSLLPAKIKATCYWQSSVPSRCSAMNPRYQRFCPCKAES
;
A
#
# COMPACT_ATOMS: atom_id res chain seq x y z
N THR A 1 3.05 -26.16 -58.40
CA THR A 1 3.60 -26.46 -57.07
C THR A 1 2.78 -25.67 -56.06
N ALA A 2 1.97 -26.33 -55.23
CA ALA A 2 1.14 -25.66 -54.23
C ALA A 2 1.58 -26.14 -52.84
N SER A 3 2.05 -25.21 -52.01
CA SER A 3 2.59 -25.48 -50.67
C SER A 3 1.46 -25.62 -49.64
N THR A 4 1.53 -26.68 -48.85
CA THR A 4 0.58 -27.00 -47.77
C THR A 4 1.04 -26.34 -46.47
N THR A 5 0.16 -25.58 -45.81
CA THR A 5 0.43 -24.94 -44.50
C THR A 5 -0.47 -25.58 -43.44
N THR A 6 0.15 -26.19 -42.43
CA THR A 6 -0.53 -26.80 -41.27
C THR A 6 -0.55 -25.81 -40.11
N THR A 7 -1.74 -25.45 -39.62
CA THR A 7 -1.94 -24.61 -38.42
C THR A 7 -2.19 -25.49 -37.21
N ALA A 8 -1.37 -25.35 -36.16
CA ALA A 8 -1.55 -26.03 -34.87
C ALA A 8 -2.37 -25.15 -33.90
N THR A 9 -3.37 -25.74 -33.24
CA THR A 9 -4.25 -25.08 -32.26
C THR A 9 -3.76 -25.37 -30.84
N THR A 10 -3.35 -24.34 -30.09
CA THR A 10 -2.91 -24.45 -28.69
C THR A 10 -4.09 -24.19 -27.75
N THR A 11 -4.48 -25.17 -26.94
CA THR A 11 -5.54 -25.06 -25.93
C THR A 11 -4.94 -24.63 -24.60
N THR A 12 -5.11 -23.36 -24.22
CA THR A 12 -4.71 -22.84 -22.90
C THR A 12 -5.77 -23.20 -21.87
N THR A 13 -5.42 -24.03 -20.88
CA THR A 13 -6.30 -24.41 -19.77
C THR A 13 -6.12 -23.39 -18.64
N THR A 14 -7.13 -22.55 -18.40
CA THR A 14 -7.13 -21.59 -17.29
C THR A 14 -7.64 -22.30 -16.03
N THR A 15 -6.74 -22.60 -15.10
CA THR A 15 -7.08 -23.12 -13.77
C THR A 15 -7.52 -21.96 -12.88
N THR A 16 -8.82 -21.81 -12.67
CA THR A 16 -9.38 -20.82 -11.74
C THR A 16 -9.27 -21.36 -10.31
N THR A 17 -8.27 -20.91 -9.56
CA THR A 17 -8.15 -21.20 -8.12
C THR A 17 -9.11 -20.29 -7.36
N THR A 18 -10.19 -20.85 -6.81
CA THR A 18 -11.12 -20.13 -5.92
C THR A 18 -10.52 -20.10 -4.52
N THR A 19 -9.78 -19.04 -4.20
CA THR A 19 -9.29 -18.77 -2.83
C THR A 19 -10.45 -18.24 -1.99
N THR A 20 -10.80 -18.92 -0.90
CA THR A 20 -11.73 -18.41 0.11
C THR A 20 -11.02 -17.31 0.90
N THR A 21 -11.17 -16.06 0.47
CA THR A 21 -10.58 -14.90 1.13
C THR A 21 -11.40 -14.58 2.39
N THR A 22 -10.91 -14.97 3.56
CA THR A 22 -11.25 -14.23 4.78
C THR A 22 -10.70 -12.82 4.54
N THR A 23 -11.57 -11.83 4.33
CA THR A 23 -11.18 -10.43 4.15
C THR A 23 -10.63 -9.92 5.48
N VAL A 24 -9.35 -10.16 5.73
CA VAL A 24 -8.64 -9.57 6.86
C VAL A 24 -8.49 -8.09 6.56
N ALA A 25 -9.34 -7.26 7.15
CA ALA A 25 -9.16 -5.82 7.09
C ALA A 25 -7.91 -5.44 7.91
N PRO A 26 -7.06 -4.52 7.42
CA PRO A 26 -5.89 -4.08 8.15
C PRO A 26 -6.31 -3.21 9.34
N VAL A 27 -5.52 -3.24 10.40
CA VAL A 27 -5.53 -2.20 11.43
C VAL A 27 -4.54 -1.13 11.00
N TRP A 28 -5.00 0.11 10.90
CA TRP A 28 -4.14 1.22 10.50
C TRP A 28 -3.42 1.81 11.71
N VAL A 29 -2.11 1.92 11.58
CA VAL A 29 -1.23 2.50 12.59
C VAL A 29 -0.49 3.67 11.98
N LEU A 30 -0.37 4.78 12.71
CA LEU A 30 0.51 5.87 12.33
C LEU A 30 1.90 5.64 12.94
N ALA A 31 2.88 5.30 12.09
CA ALA A 31 4.26 5.11 12.50
C ALA A 31 4.88 6.42 13.05
N GLN A 32 5.84 6.31 13.96
CA GLN A 32 6.59 7.47 14.44
C GLN A 32 7.50 8.03 13.33
N HIS A 33 8.04 9.22 13.59
CA HIS A 33 9.00 9.83 12.68
C HIS A 33 10.23 8.93 12.49
N GLY A 34 10.56 8.62 11.24
CA GLY A 34 11.69 7.75 10.92
C GLY A 34 11.40 6.26 11.06
N GLU A 35 10.17 5.86 11.40
CA GLU A 35 9.80 4.46 11.41
C GLU A 35 9.29 3.97 10.06
N SER A 36 9.61 2.71 9.74
CA SER A 36 8.98 1.98 8.65
C SER A 36 7.69 1.32 9.13
N CYS A 37 6.85 0.89 8.19
CA CYS A 37 5.65 0.14 8.56
C CYS A 37 5.96 -1.23 9.13
N ASP A 38 7.06 -1.87 8.72
CA ASP A 38 7.54 -3.10 9.34
C ASP A 38 7.80 -2.92 10.84
N MET A 39 8.49 -1.83 11.22
CA MET A 39 8.77 -1.54 12.63
C MET A 39 7.51 -1.18 13.41
N ALA A 40 6.63 -0.35 12.83
CA ALA A 40 5.39 0.06 13.48
C ALA A 40 4.44 -1.12 13.73
N CYS A 41 4.27 -2.02 12.76
CA CYS A 41 3.44 -3.20 12.92
C CYS A 41 4.08 -4.22 13.88
N ALA A 42 5.40 -4.43 13.80
CA ALA A 42 6.12 -5.31 14.73
C ALA A 42 6.01 -4.83 16.19
N GLY A 43 5.99 -3.51 16.42
CA GLY A 43 5.73 -2.94 17.75
C GLY A 43 4.36 -3.30 18.33
N GLN A 44 3.41 -3.68 17.47
CA GLN A 44 2.07 -4.12 17.83
C GLN A 44 1.91 -5.65 17.81
N GLY A 45 2.99 -6.41 17.56
CA GLY A 45 2.93 -7.87 17.43
C GLY A 45 2.52 -8.39 16.05
N SER A 46 2.36 -7.49 15.07
CA SER A 46 1.78 -7.79 13.76
C SER A 46 2.75 -7.53 12.60
N GLU A 47 2.31 -7.80 11.38
CA GLU A 47 3.07 -7.64 10.14
C GLU A 47 2.46 -6.57 9.24
N CYS A 48 3.28 -5.89 8.44
CA CYS A 48 2.82 -4.94 7.43
C CYS A 48 2.23 -5.65 6.21
N LEU A 49 1.14 -5.11 5.65
CA LEU A 49 0.38 -5.68 4.54
C LEU A 49 0.53 -4.86 3.25
N GLU A 50 1.48 -5.23 2.38
CA GLU A 50 1.77 -4.56 1.09
C GLU A 50 0.59 -4.50 0.11
N GLY A 51 -0.46 -5.30 0.32
CA GLY A 51 -1.64 -5.35 -0.56
C GLY A 51 -2.76 -4.36 -0.18
N PHE A 52 -2.62 -3.64 0.93
CA PHE A 52 -3.73 -2.92 1.56
C PHE A 52 -3.59 -1.41 1.52
N TRP A 53 -2.75 -0.90 0.64
CA TRP A 53 -2.60 0.53 0.43
C TRP A 53 -3.89 1.18 -0.09
N PRO A 54 -4.19 2.45 0.27
CA PRO A 54 -5.38 3.13 -0.23
C PRO A 54 -5.36 3.23 -1.76
N ALA A 55 -6.51 2.94 -2.39
CA ALA A 55 -6.68 3.03 -3.83
C ALA A 55 -7.31 4.36 -4.26
N SER A 56 -7.96 5.05 -3.32
CA SER A 56 -8.61 6.34 -3.55
C SER A 56 -8.33 7.35 -2.43
N ALA A 57 -8.58 8.63 -2.72
CA ALA A 57 -8.53 9.68 -1.71
C ALA A 57 -9.58 9.47 -0.61
N THR A 58 -10.73 8.87 -0.93
CA THR A 58 -11.77 8.52 0.04
C THR A 58 -11.27 7.42 0.98
N ASP A 59 -10.65 6.36 0.46
CA ASP A 59 -10.09 5.29 1.29
C ASP A 59 -9.04 5.86 2.25
N PHE A 60 -8.20 6.78 1.76
CA PHE A 60 -7.21 7.43 2.61
C PHE A 60 -7.82 8.34 3.67
N GLN A 61 -8.94 9.00 3.37
CA GLN A 61 -9.64 9.81 4.36
C GLN A 61 -10.21 8.96 5.51
N ASP A 62 -10.70 7.75 5.21
CA ASP A 62 -11.14 6.82 6.25
C ASP A 62 -9.96 6.36 7.14
N ILE A 63 -8.78 6.17 6.54
CA ILE A 63 -7.53 5.83 7.25
C ILE A 63 -7.09 6.97 8.17
N ASP A 64 -7.10 8.21 7.68
CA ASP A 64 -6.75 9.41 8.46
C ASP A 64 -7.57 9.45 9.75
N VAL A 65 -8.90 9.38 9.61
CA VAL A 65 -9.85 9.33 10.74
C VAL A 65 -9.58 8.15 11.67
N ALA A 66 -9.34 6.95 11.13
CA ALA A 66 -9.11 5.74 11.93
C ALA A 66 -7.84 5.82 12.78
N THR A 67 -6.79 6.49 12.28
CA THR A 67 -5.55 6.70 13.05
C THR A 67 -5.64 7.80 14.09
N GLY A 68 -6.78 8.50 14.19
CA GLY A 68 -7.00 9.58 15.14
C GLY A 68 -6.14 10.82 14.85
N ASP A 69 -5.51 10.87 13.69
CA ASP A 69 -4.74 12.00 13.22
C ASP A 69 -5.57 12.72 12.15
N ALA A 70 -5.57 14.05 12.14
CA ALA A 70 -6.36 14.82 11.19
C ALA A 70 -5.40 15.57 10.28
N CYS A 71 -5.17 15.02 9.09
CA CYS A 71 -4.50 15.74 8.02
C CYS A 71 -5.25 17.06 7.77
N ALA A 72 -4.60 18.21 7.96
CA ALA A 72 -5.19 19.49 7.63
C ALA A 72 -5.36 19.67 6.11
N ARG A 73 -4.52 18.98 5.33
CA ARG A 73 -4.57 18.93 3.86
C ARG A 73 -4.16 17.54 3.39
N ILE A 74 -4.92 17.01 2.42
CA ILE A 74 -4.64 15.73 1.76
C ILE A 74 -4.38 16.01 0.28
N PHE A 75 -3.25 15.53 -0.23
CA PHE A 75 -2.89 15.55 -1.64
C PHE A 75 -2.65 14.12 -2.13
N SER A 76 -2.81 13.87 -3.42
CA SER A 76 -2.45 12.58 -4.02
C SER A 76 -0.95 12.32 -3.88
N GLU A 77 -0.13 13.26 -4.32
CA GLU A 77 1.33 13.17 -4.30
C GLU A 77 1.92 14.52 -3.87
N PRO A 78 3.20 14.59 -3.46
CA PRO A 78 3.86 15.85 -3.16
C PRO A 78 4.23 16.58 -4.46
N ASP A 79 4.31 17.90 -4.38
CA ASP A 79 4.83 18.71 -5.49
C ASP A 79 6.30 18.40 -5.79
N VAL A 80 7.06 17.95 -4.78
CA VAL A 80 8.48 17.60 -4.91
C VAL A 80 8.67 16.09 -5.02
N LYS A 81 9.01 15.61 -6.22
CA LYS A 81 9.35 14.21 -6.48
C LYS A 81 10.81 13.94 -6.10
N VAL A 82 11.07 13.67 -4.82
CA VAL A 82 12.38 13.15 -4.38
C VAL A 82 12.47 11.66 -4.74
N GLU A 83 13.64 11.20 -5.17
CA GLU A 83 13.89 9.77 -5.43
C GLU A 83 13.55 8.92 -4.19
N GLY A 84 12.88 7.78 -4.38
CA GLY A 84 12.43 6.92 -3.28
C GLY A 84 11.23 7.44 -2.49
N TYR A 85 10.64 8.58 -2.86
CA TYR A 85 9.49 9.13 -2.15
C TYR A 85 8.25 8.23 -2.26
N GLN A 86 8.01 7.62 -3.43
CA GLN A 86 6.80 6.84 -3.70
C GLN A 86 6.65 5.66 -2.72
N SER A 87 7.76 5.06 -2.26
CA SER A 87 7.72 3.98 -1.27
C SER A 87 7.40 4.46 0.13
N LEU A 88 7.46 5.77 0.42
CA LEU A 88 7.09 6.33 1.73
C LEU A 88 5.58 6.49 1.89
N LEU A 89 4.83 6.56 0.79
CA LEU A 89 3.40 6.82 0.83
C LEU A 89 2.57 5.58 1.20
N PRO A 90 1.45 5.74 1.93
CA PRO A 90 0.88 6.99 2.46
C PRO A 90 1.65 7.53 3.68
N ALA A 91 1.83 8.85 3.73
CA ALA A 91 2.60 9.50 4.79
C ALA A 91 2.15 10.93 5.09
N LYS A 92 2.49 11.37 6.30
CA LYS A 92 2.25 12.69 6.85
C LYS A 92 3.58 13.42 7.09
N ILE A 93 3.62 14.68 6.67
CA ILE A 93 4.67 15.65 7.02
C ILE A 93 3.98 16.86 7.65
N LYS A 94 4.27 17.14 8.93
CA LYS A 94 3.56 18.18 9.69
C LYS A 94 2.05 17.93 9.61
N ALA A 95 1.24 18.86 9.10
CA ALA A 95 -0.22 18.68 8.96
C ALA A 95 -0.67 18.35 7.53
N THR A 96 0.25 17.95 6.65
CA THR A 96 -0.04 17.64 5.24
C THR A 96 0.24 16.18 4.95
N CYS A 97 -0.70 15.54 4.28
CA CYS A 97 -0.66 14.13 3.99
C CYS A 97 -0.73 13.85 2.50
N TYR A 98 -0.10 12.74 2.14
CA TYR A 98 0.08 12.29 0.78
C TYR A 98 -0.19 10.78 0.78
N TRP A 99 -0.91 10.29 -0.22
CA TRP A 99 -1.40 8.90 -0.16
C TRP A 99 -1.11 8.07 -1.41
N GLN A 100 -1.09 8.69 -2.58
CA GLN A 100 -1.05 8.00 -3.86
C GLN A 100 0.38 7.63 -4.23
N SER A 101 0.65 6.34 -4.24
CA SER A 101 1.90 5.77 -4.73
C SER A 101 1.69 5.00 -6.02
N SER A 102 2.75 4.96 -6.83
CA SER A 102 2.87 4.11 -8.02
C SER A 102 3.70 2.84 -7.78
N VAL A 103 4.32 2.69 -6.60
CA VAL A 103 5.17 1.53 -6.29
C VAL A 103 4.43 0.52 -5.40
N PRO A 104 4.59 -0.79 -5.67
CA PRO A 104 3.89 -1.82 -4.91
C PRO A 104 4.50 -2.07 -3.54
N SER A 105 5.84 -2.05 -3.41
CA SER A 105 6.51 -2.31 -2.13
C SER A 105 6.85 -1.02 -1.41
N ARG A 106 6.41 -0.95 -0.16
CA ARG A 106 6.48 0.25 0.67
C ARG A 106 6.72 -0.07 2.14
N CYS A 107 6.49 -1.28 2.64
CA CYS A 107 6.52 -1.56 4.08
C CYS A 107 7.84 -1.19 4.75
N SER A 108 8.97 -1.49 4.11
CA SER A 108 10.32 -1.25 4.66
C SER A 108 10.84 0.18 4.50
N ALA A 109 10.14 1.02 3.73
CA ALA A 109 10.57 2.41 3.52
C ALA A 109 10.47 3.23 4.82
N MET A 110 11.43 4.10 5.06
CA MET A 110 11.42 5.00 6.21
C MET A 110 12.05 6.34 5.84
N ASN A 111 11.63 7.39 6.53
CA ASN A 111 12.26 8.70 6.41
C ASN A 111 12.08 9.49 7.71
N PRO A 112 13.14 10.09 8.28
CA PRO A 112 13.09 10.78 9.56
C PRO A 112 12.13 11.98 9.60
N ARG A 113 11.67 12.48 8.45
CA ARG A 113 10.73 13.61 8.36
C ARG A 113 9.27 13.20 8.27
N TYR A 114 8.99 11.91 8.11
CA TYR A 114 7.66 11.40 7.76
C TYR A 114 7.16 10.49 8.87
N GLN A 115 5.87 10.62 9.15
CA GLN A 115 5.07 9.58 9.79
C GLN A 115 4.35 8.82 8.68
N ARG A 116 4.22 7.50 8.80
CA ARG A 116 3.64 6.65 7.75
C ARG A 116 2.34 6.03 8.22
N PHE A 117 1.34 6.01 7.35
CA PHE A 117 0.10 5.27 7.62
C PHE A 117 0.33 3.83 7.19
N CYS A 118 0.31 2.92 8.15
CA CYS A 118 0.78 1.56 7.99
C CYS A 118 -0.38 0.57 8.10
N PRO A 119 -0.63 -0.25 7.07
CA PRO A 119 -1.62 -1.31 7.11
C PRO A 119 -1.03 -2.50 7.85
N CYS A 120 -1.34 -2.63 9.13
CA CYS A 120 -0.89 -3.76 9.93
C CYS A 120 -1.94 -4.87 9.89
N LYS A 121 -1.49 -6.12 9.94
CA LYS A 121 -2.37 -7.28 10.11
C LYS A 121 -3.14 -7.13 11.43
N ALA A 122 -4.45 -7.37 11.40
CA ALA A 122 -5.22 -7.47 12.64
C ALA A 122 -4.70 -8.65 13.48
N GLU A 123 -4.39 -8.41 14.75
CA GLU A 123 -4.05 -9.45 15.71
C GLU A 123 -5.18 -10.49 15.76
N SER A 124 -4.83 -11.78 15.81
CA SER A 124 -5.78 -12.91 15.83
C SER A 124 -6.04 -13.41 17.25
#